data_AF-E8KFS0-F1
#
_entry.id   AF-E8KFS0-F1
#
_cell.length_a   1.000
_cell.length_b   1.000
_cell.length_c   1.000
_cell.angle_alpha   90.00
_cell.angle_beta   90.00
_cell.angle_gamma   90.00
#
_symmetry.space_group_name_H-M   'P 1'
#
loop_
_entity.id
_entity.type
_entity.pdbx_description
1 polymer ?
#
loop_
_entity_poly.entity_id
_entity_poly.type
_entity_poly.pdbx_seq_one_letter_code
_entity_poly.pdbx_strand_id
1 'polypeptide(L)' 'MSIVTLSFLITTPEAWVPNLGGDMPTPAHGFPYLSGVGRLIVKDIIMMAGGLTAAAECTNRILARTKVA' A
#
# COMPACT_ATOMS: atom_id res chain seq x y z
N MET A 1 -11.81 -1.66 0.33
CA MET A 1 -11.05 -0.93 1.36
C MET A 1 -9.63 -0.58 0.91
N SER A 2 -8.94 -1.44 0.15
CA SER A 2 -7.52 -1.27 -0.17
C SER A 2 -7.16 -0.12 -1.14
N ILE A 3 -7.94 0.17 -2.18
CA ILE A 3 -7.61 1.30 -3.10
C ILE A 3 -7.76 2.67 -2.40
N VAL A 4 -8.86 2.87 -1.67
CA VAL A 4 -9.18 4.13 -0.97
C VAL A 4 -8.18 4.40 0.17
N THR A 5 -7.68 3.37 0.84
CA THR A 5 -6.68 3.53 1.91
C THR A 5 -5.30 3.82 1.34
N LEU A 6 -4.93 3.20 0.21
CA LEU A 6 -3.66 3.48 -0.46
C LEU A 6 -3.58 4.89 -1.03
N SER A 7 -4.70 5.47 -1.47
CA SER A 7 -4.68 6.87 -1.92
C SER A 7 -4.22 7.83 -0.81
N PHE A 8 -4.44 7.51 0.47
CA PHE A 8 -3.98 8.34 1.58
C PHE A 8 -2.46 8.46 1.68
N LEU A 9 -1.67 7.50 1.17
CA LEU A 9 -0.21 7.68 1.09
C LEU A 9 0.17 8.86 0.19
N ILE A 10 -0.66 9.18 -0.80
CA ILE A 10 -0.40 10.24 -1.78
C ILE A 10 -1.13 11.52 -1.38
N THR A 11 -2.38 11.41 -0.97
CA THR A 11 -3.26 12.56 -0.72
C THR A 11 -3.14 13.13 0.69
N THR A 12 -2.55 12.38 1.63
CA THR A 12 -2.56 12.71 3.06
C THR A 12 -1.13 12.84 3.56
N PRO A 13 -0.56 14.05 3.67
CA PRO A 13 0.83 14.27 4.09
C PRO A 13 1.13 13.73 5.50
N GLU A 14 0.11 13.55 6.34
CA GLU A 14 0.18 12.99 7.69
C GLU A 14 0.53 11.49 7.71
N ALA A 15 0.43 10.80 6.56
CA ALA A 15 0.96 9.46 6.39
C ALA A 15 2.50 9.43 6.52
N TRP A 16 3.16 10.56 6.31
CA TRP A 16 4.61 10.72 6.39
C TRP A 16 5.01 11.39 7.71
N VAL A 17 6.25 11.17 8.14
CA VAL A 17 6.78 11.80 9.36
C VAL A 17 6.89 13.32 9.14
N PRO A 18 6.19 14.16 9.92
CA PRO A 18 6.26 15.61 9.78
C PRO A 18 7.61 16.15 10.26
N ASN A 19 8.05 17.27 9.69
CA ASN A 19 9.23 17.98 10.20
C ASN A 19 8.86 18.71 11.50
N LEU A 20 9.40 18.24 12.63
CA LEU A 20 9.09 18.75 13.97
C LEU A 20 9.86 20.04 14.33
N GLY A 21 10.77 20.51 13.47
CA GLY A 21 11.36 21.86 13.56
C GLY A 21 12.08 22.21 14.88
N GLY A 22 12.60 21.21 15.61
CA GLY A 22 13.30 21.45 16.87
C GLY A 22 14.78 21.85 16.69
N ASP A 23 15.37 22.49 17.71
CA ASP A 23 16.80 22.85 17.78
C ASP A 23 17.77 21.64 17.69
N MET A 24 17.25 20.42 17.85
CA MET A 24 17.97 19.19 17.52
C MET A 24 17.67 18.77 16.07
N PRO A 25 18.68 18.36 15.28
CA PRO A 25 18.47 17.94 13.90
C PRO A 25 17.48 16.77 13.87
N THR A 26 16.28 16.98 13.31
CA THR A 26 15.33 15.91 13.00
C THR A 26 15.96 15.03 11.90
N PRO A 27 16.49 13.83 12.19
CA PRO A 27 17.36 13.14 11.24
C PRO A 27 16.61 12.51 10.06
N ALA A 28 15.29 12.32 10.19
CA ALA A 28 14.46 11.58 9.27
C ALA A 28 13.02 12.11 9.27
N HIS A 29 12.67 12.89 8.24
CA HIS A 29 11.32 13.40 8.02
C HIS A 29 10.93 13.30 6.54
N GLY A 30 9.63 13.30 6.24
CA GLY A 30 9.12 13.18 4.87
C GLY A 30 9.33 11.78 4.27
N PHE A 31 9.23 11.69 2.94
CA PHE A 31 9.43 10.43 2.22
C PHE A 31 10.88 9.93 2.37
N PRO A 32 11.14 8.64 2.64
CA PRO A 32 10.23 7.48 2.70
C PRO A 32 9.74 7.09 4.11
N TYR A 33 9.84 7.99 5.09
CA TYR A 33 9.55 7.68 6.49
C TYR A 33 8.04 7.75 6.78
N LEU A 34 7.44 6.59 7.07
CA LEU A 34 6.04 6.47 7.42
C LEU A 34 5.79 6.77 8.91
N SER A 35 4.79 7.63 9.15
CA SER A 35 4.22 7.85 10.48
C SER A 35 3.51 6.59 10.99
N GLY A 36 3.08 6.57 12.25
CA GLY A 36 2.30 5.45 12.80
C GLY A 36 1.06 5.12 11.97
N VAL A 37 0.37 6.15 11.45
CA VAL A 37 -0.78 6.01 10.56
C VAL A 37 -0.36 5.51 9.18
N GLY A 38 0.73 6.04 8.62
CA GLY A 38 1.26 5.57 7.33
C GLY A 38 1.59 4.07 7.33
N ARG A 39 2.11 3.54 8.44
CA ARG A 39 2.40 2.10 8.58
C ARG A 39 1.13 1.23 8.61
N LEU A 40 0.02 1.75 9.13
CA LEU A 40 -1.26 1.04 9.12
C LEU A 40 -1.84 0.88 7.71
N ILE A 41 -1.42 1.72 6.75
CA ILE A 41 -1.87 1.64 5.35
C ILE A 41 -1.12 0.52 4.60
N VAL A 42 0.11 0.18 5.00
CA VAL A 42 0.93 -0.84 4.32
C VAL A 42 0.24 -2.20 4.27
N LYS A 43 -0.54 -2.57 5.29
CA LYS A 43 -1.32 -3.83 5.29
C LYS A 43 -2.29 -3.94 4.12
N ASP A 44 -2.82 -2.81 3.63
CA ASP A 44 -3.75 -2.80 2.50
C ASP A 44 -3.05 -3.14 1.17
N ILE A 45 -1.74 -2.87 1.04
CA ILE A 45 -0.91 -3.35 -0.08
C ILE A 45 -0.86 -4.87 -0.08
N ILE A 46 -0.61 -5.48 1.08
CA ILE A 46 -0.47 -6.93 1.23
C ILE A 46 -1.81 -7.62 0.88
N MET A 47 -2.92 -7.08 1.38
CA MET A 47 -4.25 -7.59 1.06
C MET A 47 -4.58 -7.48 -0.44
N MET A 48 -4.16 -6.40 -1.10
CA MET A 48 -4.35 -6.24 -2.54
C MET A 48 -3.49 -7.22 -3.35
N ALA A 49 -2.23 -7.41 -2.96
CA ALA A 49 -1.33 -8.36 -3.61
C ALA A 49 -1.91 -9.79 -3.56
N GLY A 50 -2.33 -10.24 -2.38
CA GLY A 50 -2.93 -11.58 -2.22
C GLY A 50 -4.20 -11.76 -3.05
N GLY A 51 -5.11 -10.77 -3.05
CA GLY A 51 -6.33 -10.81 -3.84
C GLY A 51 -6.06 -10.83 -5.36
N LEU A 52 -5.11 -10.02 -5.83
CA LEU A 52 -4.75 -9.95 -7.25
C LEU A 52 -4.11 -11.24 -7.75
N THR A 53 -3.19 -11.83 -6.97
CA THR A 53 -2.55 -13.11 -7.32
C THR A 53 -3.58 -14.24 -7.38
N ALA A 54 -4.49 -14.32 -6.41
CA ALA A 54 -5.56 -15.32 -6.42
C ALA A 54 -6.51 -15.16 -7.61
N ALA A 55 -6.87 -13.92 -7.96
CA ALA A 55 -7.69 -13.63 -9.12
C ALA A 55 -7.00 -14.05 -10.43
N ALA A 56 -5.72 -13.69 -10.59
CA ALA A 56 -4.93 -14.06 -11.76
C ALA A 56 -4.83 -15.58 -11.94
N GLU A 57 -4.59 -16.31 -10.86
CA GLU A 57 -4.53 -17.78 -10.88
C GLU A 57 -5.89 -18.39 -11.28
N CYS A 58 -6.99 -17.91 -10.71
CA CYS A 58 -8.33 -18.34 -11.10
C CYS A 58 -8.61 -18.07 -12.58
N THR A 59 -8.26 -16.89 -13.09
CA THR A 59 -8.42 -16.53 -14.51
C THR A 59 -7.63 -17.48 -15.41
N ASN A 60 -6.37 -17.78 -15.08
CA ASN A 60 -5.55 -18.71 -15.85
C ASN A 60 -6.15 -20.12 -15.89
N ARG A 61 -6.66 -20.60 -14.74
CA ARG A 61 -7.31 -21.92 -14.67
C ARG A 61 -8.59 -21.99 -15.50
N ILE A 62 -9.40 -20.92 -15.50
CA ILE A 62 -10.60 -20.84 -16.33
C ILE A 62 -10.21 -20.81 -17.81
N LEU A 63 -9.26 -19.96 -18.20
CA LEU A 63 -8.80 -19.85 -19.58
C LEU A 63 -8.21 -21.18 -20.10
N ALA A 64 -7.45 -21.89 -19.27
CA ALA A 64 -6.92 -23.22 -19.60
C ALA A 64 -8.04 -24.24 -19.83
N ARG A 65 -9.12 -24.21 -19.03
CA ARG A 65 -10.29 -25.07 -19.24
C ARG A 65 -11.05 -24.74 -20.52
N THR A 66 -11.21 -23.45 -20.83
CA THR A 66 -11.88 -23.00 -22.07
C THR A 66 -11.07 -23.36 -23.32
N LYS A 67 -9.74 -23.35 -23.27
CA LYS A 67 -8.88 -23.74 -24.41
C LYS A 67 -8.85 -25.24 -24.70
N VAL A 68 -9.35 -26.08 -23.78
CA VAL A 68 -9.37 -27.55 -23.90
C VAL A 68 -10.74 -28.07 -24.38
N ALA A 69 -11.76 -27.20 -24.40
CA ALA A 69 -13.08 -27.48 -24.98
C ALA A 69 -13.14 -27.02 -26.44
#